data_AF-A0A429Y1L4-F1
#
_entry.id   AF-A0A429Y1L4-F1
#
_cell.length_a   1.000
_cell.length_b   1.000
_cell.length_c   1.000
_cell.angle_alpha   90.00
_cell.angle_beta   90.00
_cell.angle_gamma   90.00
#
_symmetry.space_group_name_H-M   'P 1'
#
loop_
_entity.id
_entity.type
_entity.pdbx_description
1 polymer ?
#
loop_
_entity_poly.entity_id
_entity_poly.type
_entity_poly.pdbx_seq_one_letter_code
_entity_poly.pdbx_strand_id
1 'polypeptide(L)'
;MANKDNDRKMTLEEAGRKGGEATSKNHDRDFYEEIGRKGGEATAESHDREFYEEIGRKGGEATAKNHDRDFYEEIGRKGGEATAENHDRDFYEEIGRKGGEATSKNHDRDFYEEIGEKGGNARARQRDDK
;
A
#
# COMPACT_ATOMS: atom_id res chain seq x y z
N MET A 1 40.18 46.45 -20.51
CA MET A 1 38.79 45.93 -20.44
C MET A 1 38.78 44.86 -19.37
N ALA A 2 38.12 45.13 -18.24
CA ALA A 2 38.10 44.20 -17.10
C ALA A 2 37.12 43.04 -17.40
N ASN A 3 37.64 41.81 -17.30
CA ASN A 3 36.89 40.57 -17.42
C ASN A 3 35.88 40.50 -16.27
N LYS A 4 34.62 40.83 -16.56
CA LYS A 4 33.53 40.70 -15.58
C LYS A 4 32.98 39.28 -15.62
N ASP A 5 33.22 38.59 -14.51
CA ASP A 5 32.20 37.81 -13.81
C ASP A 5 31.65 36.59 -14.55
N ASN A 6 32.47 35.54 -14.61
CA ASN A 6 32.01 34.16 -14.77
C ASN A 6 31.84 33.44 -13.41
N ASP A 7 31.62 34.20 -12.32
CA ASP A 7 31.25 33.65 -11.01
C ASP A 7 29.75 33.35 -10.97
N ARG A 8 29.30 32.43 -11.82
CA ARG A 8 27.96 31.87 -11.71
C ARG A 8 27.96 30.91 -10.52
N LYS A 9 27.71 31.45 -9.32
CA LYS A 9 27.60 30.69 -8.09
C LYS A 9 26.54 29.60 -8.25
N MET A 10 26.95 28.35 -8.10
CA MET A 10 26.08 27.18 -8.21
C MET A 10 24.88 27.30 -7.25
N THR A 11 23.68 26.94 -7.70
CA THR A 11 22.49 26.93 -6.83
C THR A 11 22.53 25.71 -5.90
N LEU A 12 21.79 25.76 -4.79
CA LEU A 12 21.67 24.62 -3.86
C LEU A 12 21.09 23.38 -4.54
N GLU A 13 20.10 23.58 -5.41
CA GLU A 13 19.49 22.51 -6.19
C GLU A 13 20.49 21.90 -7.17
N GLU A 14 21.28 22.74 -7.86
CA GLU A 14 22.30 22.26 -8.79
C GLU A 14 23.43 21.52 -8.08
N ALA A 15 23.81 21.98 -6.87
CA ALA A 15 24.76 21.29 -6.01
C ALA A 15 24.21 19.95 -5.52
N GLY A 16 22.95 19.90 -5.08
CA GLY A 16 22.28 18.67 -4.65
C GLY A 16 22.20 17.63 -5.77
N ARG A 17 21.79 18.06 -6.98
CA ARG A 17 21.74 17.18 -8.15
C ARG A 17 23.13 16.64 -8.51
N LYS A 18 24.15 17.51 -8.60
CA LYS A 18 25.53 17.08 -8.92
C LYS A 18 26.09 16.13 -7.87
N GLY A 19 25.79 16.36 -6.59
CA GLY A 19 26.13 15.44 -5.50
C GLY A 19 25.48 14.08 -5.69
N GLY A 20 24.16 14.04 -5.94
CA GLY A 20 23.42 12.79 -6.19
C GLY A 20 23.92 12.03 -7.42
N GLU A 21 24.23 12.72 -8.51
CA GLU A 21 24.82 12.11 -9.71
C GLU A 21 26.20 11.53 -9.44
N ALA A 22 27.04 12.21 -8.65
CA ALA A 22 28.36 11.70 -8.28
C ALA A 22 28.24 10.46 -7.38
N THR A 23 27.33 10.47 -6.40
CA THR A 23 27.06 9.30 -5.55
C THR A 23 26.50 8.13 -6.38
N SER A 24 25.54 8.36 -7.28
CA SER A 24 24.97 7.32 -8.14
C SER A 24 25.96 6.67 -9.10
N LYS A 25 27.04 7.36 -9.48
CA LYS A 25 28.09 6.80 -10.34
C LYS A 25 29.10 5.94 -9.58
N ASN A 26 29.22 6.12 -8.27
CA ASN A 26 30.26 5.49 -7.45
C ASN A 26 29.73 4.38 -6.53
N HIS A 27 28.42 4.12 -6.55
CA HIS A 27 27.78 3.18 -5.64
C HIS A 27 26.77 2.30 -6.35
N ASP A 28 26.77 1.03 -5.96
CA ASP A 28 25.89 0.00 -6.50
C ASP A 28 24.62 -0.16 -5.66
N ARG A 29 23.74 -1.06 -6.11
CA ARG A 29 22.47 -1.37 -5.45
C ARG A 29 22.63 -1.68 -3.95
N ASP A 30 23.61 -2.50 -3.59
CA ASP A 30 23.85 -2.94 -2.21
C ASP A 30 24.14 -1.75 -1.27
N PHE A 31 24.83 -0.73 -1.76
CA PHE A 31 25.07 0.49 -1.00
C PHE A 31 23.77 1.21 -0.67
N TYR A 32 22.87 1.35 -1.66
CA TYR A 32 21.57 1.99 -1.47
C TYR A 32 20.64 1.18 -0.55
N GLU A 33 20.68 -0.14 -0.65
CA GLU A 33 19.96 -1.03 0.26
C GLU A 33 20.47 -0.89 1.70
N GLU A 34 21.80 -0.82 1.89
CA GLU A 34 22.41 -0.66 3.21
C GLU A 34 22.03 0.69 3.86
N ILE A 35 22.18 1.81 3.14
CA ILE A 35 21.84 3.13 3.69
C ILE A 35 20.34 3.27 3.90
N GLY A 36 19.52 2.65 3.05
CA GLY A 36 18.06 2.60 3.20
C GLY A 36 17.65 1.84 4.46
N ARG A 37 18.27 0.67 4.69
CA ARG A 37 18.05 -0.12 5.92
C ARG A 37 18.47 0.67 7.16
N LYS A 38 19.67 1.27 7.17
CA LYS A 38 20.14 2.09 8.29
C LYS A 38 19.22 3.27 8.59
N GLY A 39 18.71 3.95 7.56
CA GLY A 39 17.73 5.03 7.72
C GLY A 39 16.40 4.54 8.30
N GLY A 40 15.93 3.37 7.86
CA GLY A 40 14.74 2.72 8.38
C GLY A 40 14.89 2.32 9.85
N GLU A 41 16.00 1.68 10.21
CA GLU A 41 16.32 1.28 11.59
C GLU A 41 16.39 2.50 12.52
N ALA A 42 17.14 3.55 12.13
CA ALA A 42 17.22 4.78 12.92
C ALA A 42 15.85 5.45 13.13
N THR A 43 15.00 5.42 12.10
CA THR A 43 13.63 5.95 12.20
C THR A 43 12.80 5.12 13.17
N ALA A 44 12.88 3.79 13.09
CA ALA A 44 12.15 2.87 13.94
C ALA A 44 12.60 2.93 15.42
N GLU A 45 13.87 3.19 15.68
CA GLU A 45 14.38 3.42 17.05
C GLU A 45 13.92 4.76 17.62
N SER A 46 13.73 5.77 16.77
CA SER A 46 13.42 7.14 17.20
C SER A 46 11.93 7.45 17.34
N HIS A 47 11.06 6.59 16.80
CA HIS A 47 9.62 6.84 16.73
C HIS A 47 8.82 5.69 17.31
N ASP A 48 7.66 6.03 17.86
CA ASP A 48 6.74 5.09 18.46
C ASP A 48 5.60 4.70 17.51
N ARG A 49 4.67 3.91 18.03
CA ARG A 49 3.50 3.45 17.30
C ARG A 49 2.62 4.61 16.80
N GLU A 50 2.45 5.67 17.60
CA GLU A 50 1.59 6.80 17.25
C GLU A 50 2.11 7.53 16.00
N PHE A 51 3.43 7.70 15.90
CA PHE A 51 4.04 8.26 14.69
C PHE A 51 3.68 7.44 13.43
N TYR A 52 3.80 6.12 13.48
CA TYR A 52 3.49 5.25 12.34
C TYR A 52 1.99 5.27 11.98
N GLU A 53 1.11 5.32 12.99
CA GLU A 53 -0.32 5.49 12.78
C GLU A 53 -0.64 6.83 12.13
N GLU A 54 0.02 7.92 12.55
CA GLU A 54 -0.18 9.25 11.99
C GLU A 54 0.25 9.32 10.52
N ILE A 55 1.46 8.85 10.18
CA ILE A 55 1.95 8.89 8.79
C ILE A 55 1.13 7.94 7.89
N GLY A 56 0.70 6.79 8.42
CA GLY A 56 -0.19 5.88 7.72
C GLY A 56 -1.54 6.51 7.41
N ARG A 57 -2.16 7.19 8.40
CA ARG A 57 -3.40 7.94 8.20
C ARG A 57 -3.23 9.06 7.17
N LYS A 58 -2.16 9.85 7.27
CA LYS A 58 -1.88 10.93 6.31
C LYS A 58 -1.72 10.40 4.88
N GLY A 59 -0.99 9.28 4.72
CA GLY A 59 -0.85 8.62 3.43
C GLY A 59 -2.20 8.12 2.88
N GLY A 60 -3.01 7.49 3.72
CA GLY A 60 -4.35 7.04 3.35
C GLY A 60 -5.27 8.18 2.94
N GLU A 61 -5.30 9.28 3.70
CA GLU A 61 -6.09 10.47 3.37
C GLU A 61 -5.64 11.14 2.08
N ALA A 62 -4.33 11.21 1.83
CA ALA A 62 -3.79 11.77 0.60
C ALA A 62 -4.22 10.94 -0.62
N THR A 63 -4.15 9.60 -0.52
CA THR A 63 -4.64 8.69 -1.55
C THR A 63 -6.15 8.88 -1.77
N ALA A 64 -6.95 8.85 -0.69
CA ALA A 64 -8.40 9.00 -0.78
C ALA A 64 -8.85 10.35 -1.37
N LYS A 65 -8.08 11.42 -1.16
CA LYS A 65 -8.36 12.74 -1.76
C LYS A 65 -8.08 12.80 -3.26
N ASN A 66 -7.16 11.98 -3.75
CA ASN A 66 -6.66 12.05 -5.13
C ASN A 66 -7.24 10.96 -6.05
N HIS A 67 -8.01 10.03 -5.49
CA HIS A 67 -8.53 8.87 -6.21
C HIS A 67 -10.03 8.70 -6.02
N ASP A 68 -10.67 8.17 -7.06
CA ASP A 68 -12.09 7.92 -7.11
C ASP A 68 -12.42 6.43 -6.90
N ARG A 69 -13.70 6.10 -7.00
CA ARG A 69 -14.19 4.73 -6.86
C ARG A 69 -13.55 3.78 -7.87
N ASP A 70 -13.38 4.22 -9.12
CA ASP A 70 -12.87 3.37 -10.20
C ASP A 70 -11.43 2.94 -9.93
N PHE A 71 -10.60 3.84 -9.39
CA PHE A 71 -9.26 3.50 -8.90
C PHE A 71 -9.29 2.38 -7.86
N TYR A 72 -10.18 2.46 -6.86
CA TYR A 72 -10.28 1.45 -5.81
C TYR A 72 -10.81 0.11 -6.34
N GLU A 73 -11.75 0.14 -7.28
CA GLU A 73 -12.22 -1.07 -7.96
C GLU A 73 -11.10 -1.73 -8.78
N GLU A 74 -10.29 -0.94 -9.47
CA GLU A 74 -9.16 -1.44 -10.26
C GLU A 74 -8.08 -2.10 -9.38
N ILE A 75 -7.64 -1.44 -8.31
CA ILE A 75 -6.61 -2.02 -7.43
C ILE A 75 -7.16 -3.24 -6.66
N GLY A 76 -8.46 -3.24 -6.32
CA GLY A 76 -9.12 -4.38 -5.72
C GLY A 76 -9.17 -5.58 -6.66
N ARG A 77 -9.52 -5.37 -7.93
CA ARG A 77 -9.50 -6.40 -8.96
C ARG A 77 -8.09 -6.97 -9.16
N LYS A 78 -7.09 -6.10 -9.32
CA LYS A 78 -5.68 -6.51 -9.48
C LYS A 78 -5.18 -7.33 -8.28
N GLY A 79 -5.53 -6.93 -7.06
CA GLY A 79 -5.18 -7.66 -5.84
C GLY A 79 -5.84 -9.04 -5.78
N GLY A 80 -7.11 -9.13 -6.19
CA GLY A 80 -7.83 -10.40 -6.28
C GLY A 80 -7.25 -11.34 -7.34
N GLU A 81 -6.95 -10.83 -8.55
CA GLU A 81 -6.31 -11.58 -9.62
C GLU A 81 -4.94 -12.11 -9.19
N ALA A 82 -4.08 -11.25 -8.62
CA ALA A 82 -2.78 -11.67 -8.11
C ALA A 82 -2.90 -12.76 -7.03
N THR A 83 -3.89 -12.65 -6.14
CA THR A 83 -4.15 -13.69 -5.13
C THR A 83 -4.61 -14.99 -5.79
N ALA A 84 -5.51 -14.93 -6.77
CA ALA A 84 -6.00 -16.11 -7.49
C ALA A 84 -4.91 -16.81 -8.32
N GLU A 85 -3.95 -16.07 -8.87
CA GLU A 85 -2.82 -16.65 -9.60
C GLU A 85 -1.81 -17.36 -8.68
N ASN A 86 -1.65 -16.89 -7.44
CA ASN A 86 -0.62 -17.38 -6.52
C ASN A 86 -1.13 -18.39 -5.48
N HIS A 87 -2.43 -18.65 -5.43
CA HIS A 87 -3.04 -19.51 -4.42
C HIS A 87 -3.99 -20.55 -5.00
N ASP A 88 -4.00 -21.72 -4.36
CA ASP A 88 -4.81 -22.86 -4.74
C ASP A 88 -6.09 -22.95 -3.92
N ARG A 89 -6.85 -24.02 -4.15
CA ARG A 89 -8.11 -24.28 -3.46
C ARG A 89 -7.94 -24.37 -1.94
N ASP A 90 -6.86 -25.00 -1.48
CA ASP A 90 -6.61 -25.24 -0.06
C ASP A 90 -6.44 -23.92 0.70
N PHE A 91 -5.76 -22.95 0.08
CA PHE A 91 -5.69 -21.59 0.60
C PHE A 91 -7.07 -20.96 0.78
N TYR A 92 -7.95 -21.05 -0.23
CA TYR A 92 -9.31 -20.48 -0.16
C TYR A 92 -10.19 -21.19 0.89
N GLU A 93 -10.05 -22.50 1.03
CA GLU A 93 -10.73 -23.27 2.08
C GLU A 93 -10.24 -22.86 3.48
N GLU A 94 -8.92 -22.65 3.65
CA GLU A 94 -8.35 -22.22 4.92
C GLU A 94 -8.81 -20.83 5.34
N ILE A 95 -8.74 -19.83 4.44
CA ILE A 95 -9.20 -18.47 4.77
C ILE A 95 -10.71 -18.42 4.97
N GLY A 96 -11.49 -19.23 4.24
CA GLY A 96 -12.93 -19.36 4.41
C GLY A 96 -13.27 -19.94 5.78
N ARG A 97 -12.58 -21.02 6.20
CA ARG A 97 -12.75 -21.60 7.54
C ARG A 97 -12.38 -20.61 8.63
N LYS A 98 -11.24 -19.91 8.52
CA LYS A 98 -10.81 -18.90 9.49
C LYS A 98 -11.82 -17.75 9.61
N GLY A 99 -12.36 -17.28 8.48
CA GLY A 99 -13.40 -16.25 8.47
C GLY A 99 -14.70 -16.73 9.13
N GLY A 100 -15.11 -17.97 8.85
CA GLY A 100 -16.27 -18.60 9.48
C GLY A 100 -16.12 -18.74 10.99
N GLU A 101 -14.97 -19.20 11.47
CA GLU A 101 -14.65 -19.33 12.90
C GLU A 101 -14.57 -17.98 13.62
N ALA A 102 -14.02 -16.94 12.98
CA ALA A 102 -13.97 -15.60 13.56
C ALA A 102 -15.37 -14.99 13.71
N THR A 103 -16.24 -15.26 12.73
CA THR A 103 -17.63 -14.83 12.75
C THR A 103 -18.43 -15.59 13.80
N SER A 104 -18.28 -16.92 13.89
CA SER A 104 -19.09 -17.76 14.77
C SER A 104 -18.79 -17.54 16.25
N LYS A 105 -17.58 -17.09 16.58
CA LYS A 105 -17.20 -16.72 17.94
C LYS A 105 -17.96 -15.51 18.48
N ASN A 106 -18.49 -14.66 17.61
CA ASN A 106 -19.09 -13.37 17.98
C ASN A 106 -20.57 -13.24 17.57
N HIS A 107 -21.15 -14.27 16.94
CA HIS A 107 -22.47 -14.18 16.33
C HIS A 107 -23.30 -15.46 16.52
N ASP A 108 -24.57 -15.25 16.86
CA ASP A 108 -25.54 -16.32 17.10
C ASP A 108 -26.20 -16.81 15.80
N ARG A 109 -27.05 -17.84 15.93
CA ARG A 109 -27.77 -18.46 14.82
C ARG A 109 -28.54 -17.45 13.95
N ASP A 110 -29.18 -16.46 14.57
CA ASP A 110 -30.00 -15.46 13.88
C ASP A 110 -29.17 -14.61 12.90
N PHE A 111 -27.91 -14.34 13.24
CA PHE A 111 -26.99 -13.63 12.36
C PHE A 111 -26.66 -14.46 11.10
N TYR A 112 -26.49 -15.77 11.25
CA TYR A 112 -26.22 -16.67 10.13
C TYR A 112 -27.44 -16.84 9.21
N GLU A 113 -28.65 -16.83 9.77
CA GLU A 113 -29.90 -16.83 9.00
C GLU A 113 -30.03 -15.53 8.19
N GLU A 114 -29.76 -14.37 8.79
CA GLU A 114 -29.84 -13.07 8.11
C GLU A 114 -28.84 -12.93 6.94
N ILE A 115 -27.57 -13.29 7.14
CA ILE A 115 -26.57 -13.24 6.05
C ILE A 115 -26.85 -14.29 4.97
N GLY A 116 -27.42 -15.44 5.35
CA GLY A 116 -27.85 -16.48 4.43
C GLY A 116 -28.99 -16.00 3.53
N GLU A 117 -29.99 -15.33 4.09
CA GLU A 117 -31.09 -14.72 3.34
C GLU A 117 -30.61 -13.60 2.41
N LYS A 118 -29.70 -12.73 2.89
CA LYS A 118 -29.12 -11.66 2.07
C LYS A 118 -28.29 -12.22 0.91
N GLY A 119 -27.47 -13.24 1.16
CA GLY A 119 -26.68 -13.92 0.13
C GLY A 119 -27.54 -14.68 -0.89
N GLY A 120 -28.61 -15.33 -0.42
CA GLY A 120 -29.58 -16.01 -1.27
C GLY A 120 -30.34 -15.05 -2.19
N ASN A 121 -30.83 -13.93 -1.63
CA ASN A 121 -31.53 -12.89 -2.40
C ASN A 121 -30.64 -12.22 -3.45
N ALA A 122 -29.36 -11.97 -3.14
CA ALA A 122 -28.42 -11.39 -4.09
C ALA A 122 -28.21 -12.30 -5.32
N ARG A 123 -28.15 -13.63 -5.11
CA ARG A 123 -28.03 -14.61 -6.20
C ARG A 123 -29.32 -14.80 -7.00
N ALA A 124 -30.47 -14.66 -6.37
CA ALA A 124 -31.77 -14.73 -7.05
C ALA A 124 -31.94 -13.54 -8.02
N ARG A 125 -31.69 -12.32 -7.56
CA ARG A 125 -31.81 -11.11 -8.40
C ARG A 125 -30.89 -11.12 -9.62
N GLN A 126 -29.68 -11.65 -9.51
CA GLN A 126 -28.76 -11.79 -10.65
C GLN A 126 -29.25 -12.79 -11.72
N ARG A 127 -30.19 -13.68 -11.39
CA ARG A 127 -30.78 -14.63 -12.35
C ARG A 127 -32.01 -14.07 -13.06
N ASP A 128 -32.70 -13.11 -12.45
CA ASP A 128 -33.92 -12.51 -12.98
C ASP A 128 -33.63 -11.32 -13.92
N ASP A 129 -32.43 -10.73 -13.85
CA ASP A 129 -31.97 -9.63 -14.72
C ASP A 129 -31.26 -10.10 -16.01
N LYS A 130 -31.46 -11.35 -16.46
CA LYS A 130 -30.79 -11.94 -17.64
C LYS A 130 -31.74 -12.42 -18.72
#